data_AF-L8FP69-F1
#
_entry.id   AF-L8FP69-F1
#
_cell.length_a   1.000
_cell.length_b   1.000
_cell.length_c   1.000
_cell.angle_alpha   90.00
_cell.angle_beta   90.00
_cell.angle_gamma   90.00
#
_symmetry.space_group_name_H-M   'P 1'
#
loop_
_entity.id
_entity.type
_entity.pdbx_description
1 polymer ?
#
loop_
_entity_poly.entity_id
_entity_poly.type
_entity_poly.pdbx_seq_one_letter_code
_entity_poly.pdbx_strand_id
1 'polypeptide(L)'
;MVPAAAVAAHIAYVVWMLATPHPKSALSSFGPGDDASALDLSQSRRIKVMADYHTHPLWALDTDVYGDFDPDLLPISDELASDLNDWAGAFTASLNHDDPAVSLWTDEQHRTHAAMARPLAIRLARELPDRTIFVLEGDIGVVEVRGDDDGHRPHSGAGI
;
A
#
# COMPACT_ATOMS: atom_id res chain seq x y z
N MET A 1 -16.07 -19.25 11.63
CA MET A 1 -15.69 -20.31 10.68
C MET A 1 -15.54 -19.67 9.32
N VAL A 2 -14.31 -19.32 8.92
CA VAL A 2 -14.03 -18.81 7.57
C VAL A 2 -14.27 -19.97 6.59
N PRO A 3 -15.06 -19.78 5.51
CA PRO A 3 -15.36 -20.85 4.57
C PRO A 3 -14.07 -21.33 3.89
N ALA A 4 -13.89 -22.65 3.81
CA ALA A 4 -12.68 -23.32 3.32
C ALA A 4 -12.22 -22.88 1.91
N ALA A 5 -13.13 -22.31 1.10
CA ALA A 5 -12.80 -21.77 -0.22
C ALA A 5 -11.95 -20.48 -0.17
N ALA A 6 -12.14 -19.62 0.84
CA ALA A 6 -11.35 -18.39 0.98
C ALA A 6 -9.90 -18.68 1.42
N VAL A 7 -9.72 -19.74 2.23
CA VAL A 7 -8.41 -20.23 2.65
C VAL A 7 -7.64 -20.82 1.47
N ALA A 8 -8.31 -21.57 0.59
CA ALA A 8 -7.66 -22.15 -0.60
C ALA A 8 -7.18 -21.08 -1.59
N ALA A 9 -7.95 -20.01 -1.81
CA ALA A 9 -7.54 -18.90 -2.68
C ALA A 9 -6.37 -18.09 -2.10
N HIS A 10 -6.35 -17.87 -0.78
CA HIS A 10 -5.25 -17.16 -0.12
C HIS A 10 -3.97 -18.00 -0.08
N ILE A 11 -4.07 -19.31 0.16
CA ILE A 11 -2.92 -20.22 0.10
C ILE A 11 -2.38 -20.29 -1.33
N ALA A 12 -3.22 -20.35 -2.35
CA ALA A 12 -2.78 -20.30 -3.74
C ALA A 12 -2.10 -18.98 -4.10
N TYR A 13 -2.60 -17.85 -3.59
CA TYR A 13 -2.00 -16.53 -3.78
C TYR A 13 -0.63 -16.40 -3.10
N VAL A 14 -0.49 -16.88 -1.85
CA VAL A 14 0.79 -16.88 -1.11
C VAL A 14 1.80 -17.83 -1.74
N VAL A 15 1.37 -19.03 -2.17
CA VAL A 15 2.25 -19.98 -2.86
C VAL A 15 2.69 -19.44 -4.23
N TRP A 16 1.83 -18.73 -4.96
CA TRP A 16 2.20 -18.06 -6.20
C TRP A 16 3.18 -16.91 -5.97
N MET A 17 2.98 -16.11 -4.91
CA MET A 17 3.90 -15.05 -4.48
C MET A 17 5.27 -15.59 -4.05
N LEU A 18 5.34 -16.80 -3.49
CA LEU A 18 6.60 -17.45 -3.11
C LEU A 18 7.29 -18.19 -4.28
N ALA A 19 6.55 -18.54 -5.32
CA ALA A 19 7.06 -19.28 -6.48
C ALA A 19 7.52 -18.37 -7.63
N THR A 20 7.16 -17.08 -7.62
CA THR A 20 7.71 -16.10 -8.56
C THR A 20 9.13 -15.73 -8.15
N PRO A 21 10.12 -15.88 -9.05
CA PRO A 21 11.49 -15.45 -8.76
C PRO A 21 11.49 -13.93 -8.64
N HIS A 22 11.53 -13.44 -7.41
CA HIS A 22 11.78 -12.03 -7.13
C HIS A 22 13.19 -11.69 -7.66
N PRO A 23 13.33 -10.78 -8.64
CA PRO A 23 14.62 -10.11 -8.81
C PRO A 23 14.89 -9.41 -7.48
N LYS A 24 16.02 -9.77 -6.85
CA LYS A 24 16.49 -9.09 -5.64
C LYS A 24 16.73 -7.64 -6.01
N SER A 25 15.82 -6.74 -5.65
CA SER A 25 16.10 -5.31 -5.64
C SER A 25 17.23 -5.10 -4.63
N ALA A 26 18.41 -4.87 -5.19
CA ALA A 26 19.64 -4.70 -4.47
C ALA A 26 19.53 -3.44 -3.61
N LEU A 27 19.79 -3.62 -2.33
CA LEU A 27 20.19 -2.57 -1.40
C LEU A 27 21.18 -1.62 -2.10
N SER A 28 20.98 -0.32 -1.89
CA SER A 28 21.88 0.76 -2.31
C SER A 28 23.37 0.39 -2.20
N SER A 29 24.12 0.48 -3.31
CA SER A 29 25.09 1.57 -3.55
C SER A 29 26.24 1.19 -4.52
N PHE A 30 26.64 2.17 -5.33
CA PHE A 30 27.90 2.37 -6.11
C PHE A 30 28.08 1.77 -7.52
N GLY A 31 27.91 2.65 -8.53
CA GLY A 31 28.55 2.58 -9.86
C GLY A 31 27.85 3.48 -10.89
N PRO A 32 28.56 4.31 -11.69
CA PRO A 32 27.93 5.04 -12.79
C PRO A 32 27.81 4.07 -13.97
N GLY A 33 26.74 3.28 -13.94
CA GLY A 33 26.35 2.38 -15.02
C GLY A 33 25.07 2.91 -15.65
N ASP A 34 25.19 3.36 -16.89
CA ASP A 34 24.15 3.90 -17.75
C ASP A 34 23.22 2.74 -18.17
N ASP A 35 22.26 2.37 -17.32
CA ASP A 35 21.22 1.37 -17.63
C ASP A 35 19.83 1.94 -17.30
N ALA A 36 19.28 2.65 -18.28
CA ALA A 36 17.91 3.14 -18.31
C ALA A 36 16.88 2.00 -18.30
N SER A 37 16.60 1.40 -17.14
CA SER A 37 15.45 0.49 -16.94
C SER A 37 15.20 0.10 -15.47
N ALA A 38 15.49 0.98 -14.51
CA ALA A 38 14.63 1.01 -13.33
C ALA A 38 13.29 1.57 -13.82
N LEU A 39 12.31 0.69 -14.03
CA LEU A 39 10.99 1.08 -14.51
C LEU A 39 10.50 2.23 -13.63
N ASP A 40 10.16 3.36 -14.25
CA ASP A 40 9.67 4.53 -13.53
C ASP A 40 8.32 4.16 -12.90
N LEU A 41 8.36 3.63 -11.67
CA LEU A 41 7.21 3.13 -10.91
C LEU A 41 6.13 4.22 -10.81
N SER A 42 6.55 5.49 -10.81
CA SER A 42 5.69 6.67 -10.80
C SER A 42 4.85 6.83 -12.07
N GLN A 43 5.11 6.09 -13.16
CA GLN A 43 4.26 6.05 -14.36
C GLN A 43 3.12 5.04 -14.24
N SER A 44 3.04 4.28 -13.15
CA SER A 44 2.02 3.26 -13.00
C SER A 44 0.61 3.86 -13.01
N ARG A 45 -0.29 3.24 -13.79
CA ARG A 45 -1.71 3.62 -13.86
C ARG A 45 -2.50 3.06 -12.67
N ARG A 46 -1.94 2.08 -11.96
CA ARG A 46 -2.58 1.36 -10.86
C ARG A 46 -1.71 1.52 -9.62
N ILE A 47 -2.12 2.39 -8.70
CA ILE A 47 -1.36 2.69 -7.49
C ILE A 47 -2.12 2.16 -6.28
N LYS A 48 -1.44 1.45 -5.38
CA LYS A 48 -2.00 1.03 -4.10
C LYS A 48 -1.35 1.82 -2.96
N VAL A 49 -2.19 2.36 -2.08
CA VAL A 49 -1.79 2.98 -0.81
C VAL A 49 -1.72 1.89 0.26
N MET A 50 -0.53 1.65 0.78
CA MET A 50 -0.27 0.62 1.78
C MET A 50 1.01 0.94 2.55
N ALA A 51 0.93 0.95 3.88
CA ALA A 51 2.10 0.98 4.74
C ALA A 51 2.61 -0.45 4.94
N ASP A 52 3.91 -0.64 4.78
CA ASP A 52 4.59 -1.92 5.01
C ASP A 52 5.96 -1.67 5.67
N TYR A 53 6.65 -2.74 6.04
CA TYR A 53 7.92 -2.69 6.77
C TYR A 53 9.00 -1.91 6.01
N HIS A 54 9.31 -0.69 6.47
CA HIS A 54 10.38 0.15 5.90
C HIS A 54 10.23 0.46 4.40
N THR A 55 8.98 0.52 3.90
CA THR A 55 8.69 0.83 2.49
C THR A 55 8.06 2.21 2.34
N HIS A 56 8.07 2.73 1.11
CA HIS A 56 7.23 3.87 0.76
C HIS A 56 5.73 3.50 0.80
N PRO A 57 4.84 4.49 1.00
CA PRO A 57 3.39 4.27 1.13
C PRO A 57 2.68 3.93 -0.19
N LEU A 58 3.31 4.15 -1.35
CA LEU A 58 2.69 3.96 -2.67
C LEU A 58 3.32 2.77 -3.40
N TRP A 59 2.47 1.94 -4.00
CA TRP A 59 2.87 0.71 -4.67
C TRP A 59 2.34 0.67 -6.10
N ALA A 60 3.23 0.48 -7.08
CA ALA A 60 2.85 0.21 -8.45
C ALA A 60 2.26 -1.21 -8.58
N LEU A 61 1.16 -1.34 -9.31
CA LEU A 61 0.43 -2.61 -9.50
C LEU A 61 0.24 -2.99 -10.98
N ASP A 62 1.01 -2.40 -11.89
CA ASP A 62 0.94 -2.79 -13.30
C ASP A 62 1.70 -4.11 -13.54
N THR A 63 1.31 -4.85 -14.57
CA THR A 63 1.78 -6.23 -14.82
C THR A 63 3.29 -6.36 -14.93
N ASP A 64 3.94 -5.32 -15.46
CA ASP A 64 5.39 -5.30 -15.67
C ASP A 64 6.12 -4.46 -14.61
N VAL A 65 5.38 -3.78 -13.73
CA VAL A 65 5.89 -2.74 -12.83
C VAL A 65 5.26 -2.92 -11.45
N TYR A 66 5.99 -3.58 -10.55
CA TYR A 66 5.58 -3.80 -9.16
C TYR A 66 6.69 -3.39 -8.19
N GLY A 67 6.34 -2.56 -7.22
CA GLY A 67 7.26 -2.07 -6.20
C GLY A 67 6.71 -0.84 -5.50
N ASP A 68 7.26 -0.54 -4.32
CA ASP A 68 6.98 0.70 -3.63
C ASP A 68 7.80 1.87 -4.21
N PHE A 69 7.27 3.08 -4.14
CA PHE A 69 7.94 4.28 -4.63
C PHE A 69 7.51 5.53 -3.87
N ASP A 70 8.39 6.54 -3.88
CA ASP A 70 8.18 7.79 -3.15
C ASP A 70 7.00 8.61 -3.72
N PRO A 71 6.06 9.07 -2.87
CA PRO A 71 5.03 10.03 -3.26
C PRO A 71 5.54 11.26 -3.99
N ASP A 72 6.75 11.74 -3.67
CA ASP A 72 7.35 12.95 -4.28
C ASP A 72 7.64 12.79 -5.78
N LEU A 73 7.61 11.56 -6.30
CA LEU A 73 7.74 11.29 -7.74
C LEU A 73 6.45 11.56 -8.51
N LEU A 74 5.32 11.72 -7.83
CA LEU A 74 4.03 12.03 -8.46
C LEU A 74 3.78 13.54 -8.50
N PRO A 75 3.02 14.03 -9.50
CA PRO A 75 2.61 15.43 -9.57
C PRO A 75 1.44 15.69 -8.59
N ILE A 76 1.65 15.42 -7.31
CA ILE A 76 0.70 15.67 -6.21
C ILE A 76 1.19 16.84 -5.34
N SER A 77 0.33 17.30 -4.43
CA SER A 77 0.69 18.33 -3.47
C SER A 77 1.74 17.84 -2.46
N ASP A 78 2.69 18.71 -2.13
CA ASP A 78 3.71 18.45 -1.10
C ASP A 78 3.07 18.05 0.25
N GLU A 79 1.90 18.63 0.58
CA GLU A 79 1.12 18.28 1.77
C GLU A 79 0.65 16.83 1.75
N LEU A 80 0.08 16.37 0.62
CA LEU A 80 -0.36 14.96 0.50
C LEU A 80 0.82 14.00 0.51
N ALA A 81 1.93 14.35 -0.16
CA ALA A 81 3.13 13.54 -0.14
C ALA A 81 3.69 13.39 1.28
N SER A 82 3.77 14.49 2.04
CA SER A 82 4.16 14.48 3.45
C SER A 82 3.23 13.61 4.29
N ASP A 83 1.90 13.79 4.16
CA ASP A 83 0.93 13.02 4.93
C ASP A 83 1.02 11.51 4.66
N LEU A 84 1.26 11.10 3.41
CA LEU A 84 1.49 9.71 3.03
C LEU A 84 2.77 9.15 3.66
N ASN A 85 3.86 9.91 3.58
CA ASN A 85 5.16 9.51 4.12
C ASN A 85 5.14 9.46 5.67
N ASP A 86 4.50 10.42 6.34
CA ASP A 86 4.32 10.42 7.78
C ASP A 86 3.46 9.25 8.24
N TRP A 87 2.41 8.91 7.48
CA TRP A 87 1.58 7.75 7.74
C TRP A 87 2.37 6.42 7.65
N ALA A 88 3.19 6.22 6.61
CA ALA A 88 4.06 5.04 6.52
C ALA A 88 5.19 5.05 7.56
N GLY A 89 5.75 6.22 7.87
CA GLY A 89 6.75 6.41 8.91
C GLY A 89 6.24 6.04 10.29
N ALA A 90 4.99 6.39 10.61
CA ALA A 90 4.34 6.00 11.85
C ALA A 90 4.23 4.46 11.98
N PHE A 91 3.86 3.77 10.90
CA PHE A 91 3.84 2.30 10.87
C PHE A 91 5.23 1.73 11.15
N THR A 92 6.25 2.24 10.45
CA THR A 92 7.63 1.81 10.64
C THR A 92 8.11 2.05 12.07
N ALA A 93 7.76 3.19 12.67
CA ALA A 93 8.09 3.50 14.06
C ALA A 93 7.35 2.62 15.08
N SER A 94 6.26 1.97 14.68
CA SER A 94 5.54 1.00 15.53
C SER A 94 6.26 -0.34 15.67
N LEU A 95 7.23 -0.61 14.81
CA LEU A 95 7.91 -1.89 14.77
C LEU A 95 8.90 -2.01 15.94
N ASN A 96 8.90 -3.16 16.61
CA ASN A 96 9.90 -3.45 17.62
C ASN A 96 11.14 -4.08 16.94
N HIS A 97 12.24 -3.34 16.95
CA HIS A 97 13.51 -3.81 16.37
C HIS A 97 14.16 -4.95 17.16
N ASP A 98 13.91 -5.02 18.47
CA ASP A 98 14.49 -6.06 19.34
C ASP A 98 13.68 -7.36 19.28
N ASP A 99 12.37 -7.27 19.04
CA ASP A 99 11.48 -8.42 18.85
C ASP A 99 10.45 -8.15 17.74
N PRO A 100 10.77 -8.52 16.47
CA PRO A 100 9.90 -8.27 15.32
C PRO A 100 8.52 -8.97 15.39
N ALA A 101 8.34 -9.95 16.29
CA ALA A 101 7.05 -10.60 16.49
C ALA A 101 6.08 -9.76 17.34
N VAL A 102 6.56 -8.68 17.97
CA VAL A 102 5.81 -7.82 18.87
C VAL A 102 5.69 -6.43 18.28
N SER A 103 4.47 -5.94 18.12
CA SER A 103 4.22 -4.53 17.80
C SER A 103 4.36 -3.66 19.05
N LEU A 104 4.88 -2.44 18.90
CA LEU A 104 4.85 -1.42 19.96
C LEU A 104 3.47 -0.77 20.10
N TRP A 105 2.59 -0.99 19.12
CA TRP A 105 1.22 -0.48 19.13
C TRP A 105 0.24 -1.42 19.81
N THR A 106 -0.76 -0.81 20.44
CA THR A 106 -2.00 -1.46 20.85
C THR A 106 -2.93 -1.70 19.67
N ASP A 107 -3.91 -2.60 19.82
CA ASP A 107 -4.93 -2.85 18.79
C ASP A 107 -5.70 -1.59 18.37
N GLU A 108 -5.90 -0.63 19.29
CA GLU A 108 -6.55 0.64 18.98
C GLU A 108 -5.67 1.53 18.09
N GLN A 109 -4.37 1.57 18.34
CA GLN A 109 -3.42 2.31 17.51
C GLN A 109 -3.33 1.70 16.11
N HIS A 110 -3.31 0.36 16.01
CA HIS A 110 -3.39 -0.32 14.71
C HIS A 110 -4.67 0.03 13.95
N ARG A 111 -5.83 -0.01 14.62
CA ARG A 111 -7.12 0.34 13.99
C ARG A 111 -7.18 1.80 13.55
N THR A 112 -6.68 2.72 14.38
CA THR A 112 -6.62 4.14 14.06
C THR A 112 -5.71 4.40 12.87
N HIS A 113 -4.53 3.76 12.85
CA HIS A 113 -3.60 3.87 11.73
C HIS A 113 -4.16 3.32 10.43
N ALA A 114 -4.75 2.12 10.47
CA ALA A 114 -5.39 1.51 9.30
C ALA A 114 -6.54 2.36 8.75
N ALA A 115 -7.31 3.03 9.62
CA ALA A 115 -8.41 3.91 9.21
C ALA A 115 -7.93 5.16 8.44
N MET A 116 -6.68 5.58 8.61
CA MET A 116 -6.11 6.73 7.89
C MET A 116 -5.83 6.44 6.41
N ALA A 117 -5.63 5.18 6.03
CA ALA A 117 -5.26 4.79 4.67
C ALA A 117 -6.30 5.26 3.62
N ARG A 118 -7.59 5.13 3.94
CA ARG A 118 -8.68 5.43 3.01
C ARG A 118 -8.83 6.94 2.72
N PRO A 119 -8.89 7.84 3.72
CA PRO A 119 -8.84 9.28 3.48
C PRO A 119 -7.64 9.72 2.62
N LEU A 120 -6.46 9.15 2.85
CA LEU A 120 -5.26 9.43 2.05
C LEU A 120 -5.43 8.96 0.60
N ALA A 121 -5.97 7.76 0.40
CA ALA A 121 -6.25 7.22 -0.93
C ALA A 121 -7.30 8.05 -1.70
N ILE A 122 -8.34 8.57 -1.02
CA ILE A 122 -9.35 9.44 -1.64
C ILE A 122 -8.70 10.75 -2.11
N ARG A 123 -7.86 11.38 -1.27
CA ARG A 123 -7.11 12.59 -1.66
C ARG A 123 -6.21 12.32 -2.87
N LEU A 124 -5.49 11.20 -2.86
CA LEU A 124 -4.67 10.77 -3.99
C LEU A 124 -5.49 10.59 -5.28
N ALA A 125 -6.67 9.97 -5.18
CA ALA A 125 -7.57 9.79 -6.33
C ALA A 125 -8.16 11.11 -6.85
N ARG A 126 -8.31 12.13 -6.00
CA ARG A 126 -8.74 13.48 -6.40
C ARG A 126 -7.66 14.23 -7.16
N GLU A 127 -6.41 14.12 -6.71
CA GLU A 127 -5.28 14.79 -7.36
C GLU A 127 -4.82 14.06 -8.63
N LEU A 128 -5.05 12.74 -8.72
CA LEU A 128 -4.68 11.90 -9.87
C LEU A 128 -5.91 11.21 -10.48
N PRO A 129 -6.85 11.96 -11.09
CA PRO A 129 -8.10 11.40 -11.63
C PRO A 129 -7.88 10.42 -12.80
N ASP A 130 -6.72 10.49 -13.47
CA ASP A 130 -6.36 9.62 -14.60
C ASP A 130 -5.81 8.24 -14.14
N ARG A 131 -5.70 8.01 -12.83
CA ARG A 131 -5.11 6.79 -12.26
C ARG A 131 -6.12 6.03 -11.41
N THR A 132 -5.97 4.71 -11.40
CA THR A 132 -6.75 3.83 -10.52
C THR A 132 -6.05 3.68 -9.19
N ILE A 133 -6.67 4.17 -8.12
CA ILE A 133 -6.12 4.12 -6.77
C ILE A 133 -6.76 2.96 -6.01
N PHE A 134 -5.93 2.22 -5.29
CA PHE A 134 -6.35 1.13 -4.42
C PHE A 134 -5.90 1.38 -2.98
N VAL A 135 -6.61 0.83 -2.02
CA VAL A 135 -6.24 0.83 -0.60
C VAL A 135 -6.32 -0.60 -0.05
N LEU A 136 -5.42 -0.96 0.86
CA LEU A 136 -5.52 -2.20 1.61
C LEU A 136 -6.38 -2.00 2.86
N GLU A 137 -7.61 -2.52 2.87
CA GLU A 137 -8.48 -2.56 4.05
C GLU A 137 -8.38 -3.94 4.72
N GLY A 138 -7.94 -4.00 5.98
CA GLY A 138 -7.53 -5.26 6.65
C GLY A 138 -8.50 -6.45 6.51
N ASP A 139 -9.81 -6.21 6.68
CA ASP A 139 -10.81 -7.29 6.65
C ASP A 139 -11.34 -7.60 5.22
N ILE A 140 -11.10 -6.70 4.26
CA ILE A 140 -11.71 -6.73 2.92
C ILE A 140 -10.67 -7.08 1.84
N GLY A 141 -9.41 -6.70 2.05
CA GLY A 141 -8.32 -6.81 1.08
C GLY A 141 -8.13 -5.51 0.29
N VAL A 142 -7.75 -5.64 -0.99
CA VAL A 142 -7.44 -4.50 -1.86
C VAL A 142 -8.73 -3.96 -2.47
N VAL A 143 -9.05 -2.70 -2.18
CA VAL A 143 -10.29 -2.01 -2.61
C VAL A 143 -9.92 -0.84 -3.51
N GLU A 144 -10.59 -0.68 -4.66
CA GLU A 144 -10.47 0.51 -5.51
C GLU A 144 -11.17 1.70 -4.82
N VAL A 145 -10.51 2.86 -4.83
CA VAL A 145 -11.00 4.10 -4.23
C VAL A 145 -11.19 5.15 -5.31
N ARG A 146 -12.32 5.84 -5.28
CA ARG A 146 -12.59 6.96 -6.19
C ARG A 146 -12.51 8.30 -5.48
N GLY A 147 -12.16 9.35 -6.22
CA GLY A 147 -12.04 10.69 -5.65
C GLY A 147 -13.36 11.28 -5.13
N ASP A 148 -14.49 10.78 -5.61
CA ASP A 148 -15.84 11.14 -5.15
C ASP A 148 -16.34 10.31 -3.97
N ASP A 149 -15.57 9.33 -3.47
CA ASP A 149 -15.94 8.61 -2.26
C ASP A 149 -15.92 9.54 -1.04
N ASP A 150 -17.04 9.64 -0.33
CA ASP A 150 -17.21 10.52 0.84
C ASP A 150 -16.48 10.05 2.11
N GLY A 151 -15.54 9.10 2.01
CA GLY A 151 -14.85 8.49 3.17
C GLY A 151 -15.78 7.76 4.14
N HIS A 152 -17.07 7.71 3.84
CA HIS A 152 -18.09 7.07 4.65
C HIS A 152 -18.11 5.57 4.37
N ARG A 153 -17.81 4.78 5.39
CA ARG A 153 -18.03 3.32 5.38
C ARG A 153 -19.49 3.09 4.93
N PRO A 154 -19.78 2.29 3.89
CA PRO A 154 -21.16 1.88 3.68
C PRO A 154 -21.57 1.10 4.93
N HIS A 155 -22.56 1.62 5.66
CA HIS A 155 -23.25 0.87 6.69
C HIS A 155 -23.76 -0.41 6.04
N SER A 156 -23.17 -1.55 6.44
CA SER A 156 -23.67 -2.87 6.08
C SER A 156 -25.13 -2.91 6.50
N GLY A 157 -26.03 -2.86 5.51
CA GLY A 157 -27.45 -3.00 5.71
C GLY A 157 -27.75 -4.37 6.30
N ALA A 158 -27.90 -4.43 7.62
CA ALA A 158 -28.57 -5.53 8.28
C ALA A 158 -30.08 -5.26 8.19
N GLY A 159 -30.69 -5.70 7.10
CA GLY A 159 -32.08 -6.13 7.18
C GLY A 159 -32.10 -7.46 7.94
N ILE A 160 -32.73 -7.50 9.11
CA ILE A 160 -34.01 -8.18 9.40
C ILE A 160 -34.64 -7.48 10.60
#